data_AF-A0A5B0SBZ4-F1
#
_entry.id   AF-A0A5B0SBZ4-F1
#
_cell.length_a   1.000
_cell.length_b   1.000
_cell.length_c   1.000
_cell.angle_alpha   90.00
_cell.angle_beta   90.00
_cell.angle_gamma   90.00
#
_symmetry.space_group_name_H-M   'P 1'
#
loop_
_entity.id
_entity.type
_entity.pdbx_description
1 polymer ?
#
loop_
_entity_poly.entity_id
_entity_poly.type
_entity_poly.pdbx_seq_one_letter_code
_entity_poly.pdbx_strand_id
1 'polypeptide(L)'
;MGCTPSRRVSVDDSQPTPHYTEPQTLGKELTAAQRNFPRITFEQIAVQSRTCLVGLYGPWAARGGIAFLRIMFSFPKYYPELKPPSIEIERSSDVSACTRAFLLKLARELMRDHIHNCKPAAFESCLRFLLGDHSAALEAAKVDRFVDSDEEMCEPKTLGYIACVMELNRRGERTRENDER
;
A
#
# COMPACT_ATOMS: atom_id res chain seq x y z
N MET A 1 2.94 -60.81 -43.31
CA MET A 1 2.24 -59.51 -43.20
C MET A 1 1.58 -59.45 -41.83
N GLY A 2 1.82 -58.42 -41.03
CA GLY A 2 1.01 -58.12 -39.85
C GLY A 2 1.79 -57.66 -38.62
N CYS A 3 2.43 -56.50 -38.69
CA CYS A 3 2.78 -55.72 -37.50
C CYS A 3 1.59 -54.85 -37.07
N THR A 4 1.59 -54.51 -35.77
CA THR A 4 0.88 -53.42 -35.05
C THR A 4 -0.35 -53.81 -34.20
N PRO A 5 -0.70 -53.04 -33.13
CA PRO A 5 -0.04 -51.82 -32.65
C PRO A 5 0.44 -51.81 -31.19
N SER A 6 1.48 -51.00 -31.03
CA SER A 6 2.05 -50.48 -29.79
C SER A 6 1.05 -49.58 -29.06
N ARG A 7 0.92 -49.81 -27.75
CA ARG A 7 0.08 -49.06 -26.81
C ARG A 7 0.61 -47.63 -26.69
N ARG A 8 -0.08 -46.65 -27.28
CA ARG A 8 0.19 -45.22 -27.00
C ARG A 8 -0.25 -44.91 -25.58
N VAL A 9 0.71 -44.56 -24.74
CA VAL A 9 0.45 -43.83 -23.48
C VAL A 9 0.19 -42.39 -23.89
N SER A 10 -1.02 -41.90 -23.63
CA SER A 10 -1.34 -40.49 -23.78
C SER A 10 -0.55 -39.71 -22.73
N VAL A 11 0.40 -38.91 -23.18
CA VAL A 11 1.06 -37.90 -22.35
C VAL A 11 0.08 -36.73 -22.27
N ASP A 12 -0.47 -36.51 -21.08
CA ASP A 12 -1.25 -35.32 -20.75
C ASP A 12 -0.28 -34.13 -20.71
N ASP A 13 -0.22 -33.39 -21.82
CA ASP A 13 0.51 -32.13 -21.93
C ASP A 13 -0.35 -31.00 -21.34
N SER A 14 -0.54 -31.05 -20.02
CA SER A 14 -1.00 -29.87 -19.26
C SER A 14 0.17 -28.90 -19.15
N GLN A 15 0.48 -28.22 -20.24
CA GLN A 15 1.47 -27.16 -20.29
C GLN A 15 1.07 -26.07 -19.28
N PRO A 16 1.92 -25.70 -18.30
CA PRO A 16 1.64 -24.56 -17.44
C PRO A 16 1.57 -23.33 -18.34
N THR A 17 0.37 -22.76 -18.49
CA THR A 17 0.23 -21.47 -19.16
C THR A 17 1.17 -20.50 -18.46
N PRO A 18 2.19 -19.94 -19.14
CA PRO A 18 2.97 -18.88 -18.54
C PRO A 18 1.95 -17.79 -18.22
N HIS A 19 1.76 -17.52 -16.93
CA HIS A 19 1.07 -16.33 -16.48
C HIS A 19 1.96 -15.16 -16.90
N TYR A 20 1.89 -14.78 -18.18
CA TYR A 20 2.32 -13.48 -18.63
C TYR A 20 1.44 -12.50 -17.86
N THR A 21 1.95 -12.02 -16.74
CA THR A 21 1.38 -10.89 -16.02
C THR A 21 1.31 -9.77 -17.04
N GLU A 22 0.12 -9.52 -17.59
CA GLU A 22 -0.07 -8.45 -18.57
C GLU A 22 0.52 -7.15 -18.01
N PRO A 23 1.14 -6.31 -18.86
CA PRO A 23 1.66 -5.01 -18.41
C PRO A 23 0.57 -4.24 -17.66
N GLN A 24 0.82 -3.97 -16.38
CA GLN A 24 -0.14 -3.28 -15.53
C GLN A 24 -0.14 -1.80 -15.93
N THR A 25 -1.18 -1.39 -16.67
CA THR A 25 -1.34 0.02 -17.06
C THR A 25 -1.97 0.82 -15.92
N LEU A 26 -1.65 2.12 -15.84
CA LEU A 26 -2.27 3.04 -14.87
C LEU A 26 -3.80 2.98 -14.92
N GLY A 27 -4.39 2.95 -16.12
CA GLY A 27 -5.84 2.86 -16.29
C GLY A 27 -6.45 1.58 -15.69
N LYS A 28 -5.76 0.43 -15.85
CA LYS A 28 -6.19 -0.84 -15.24
C LYS A 28 -6.11 -0.78 -13.72
N GLU A 29 -5.04 -0.22 -13.14
CA GLU A 29 -4.93 -0.04 -11.69
C GLU A 29 -6.03 0.86 -11.12
N LEU A 30 -6.29 2.00 -11.74
CA LEU A 30 -7.29 2.95 -11.25
C LEU A 30 -8.71 2.33 -11.34
N THR A 31 -9.01 1.62 -12.43
CA THR A 31 -10.29 0.91 -12.59
C THR A 31 -10.45 -0.21 -11.56
N ALA A 32 -9.38 -0.99 -11.33
CA ALA A 32 -9.38 -2.05 -10.31
C ALA A 32 -9.59 -1.46 -8.91
N ALA A 33 -8.89 -0.38 -8.57
CA ALA A 33 -9.05 0.30 -7.29
C ALA A 33 -10.47 0.83 -7.09
N GLN A 34 -11.08 1.46 -8.10
CA GLN A 34 -12.45 1.95 -8.00
C GLN A 34 -13.46 0.82 -7.73
N ARG A 35 -13.24 -0.36 -8.30
CA ARG A 35 -14.05 -1.56 -8.04
C ARG A 35 -13.80 -2.15 -6.65
N ASN A 36 -12.54 -2.21 -6.24
CA ASN A 36 -12.12 -2.92 -5.04
C ASN A 36 -12.30 -2.08 -3.75
N PHE A 37 -12.39 -0.75 -3.87
CA PHE A 37 -12.54 0.16 -2.74
C PHE A 37 -13.81 1.02 -2.83
N PRO A 38 -15.01 0.42 -2.65
CA PRO A 38 -16.28 1.17 -2.72
C PRO A 38 -16.45 2.20 -1.61
N ARG A 39 -15.64 2.14 -0.53
CA ARG A 39 -15.65 3.11 0.58
C ARG A 39 -14.78 4.35 0.29
N ILE A 40 -14.01 4.34 -0.78
CA ILE A 40 -13.17 5.47 -1.19
C ILE A 40 -13.94 6.29 -2.21
N THR A 41 -13.97 7.60 -1.99
CA THR A 41 -14.53 8.56 -2.95
C THR A 41 -13.44 8.96 -3.93
N PHE A 42 -13.58 8.56 -5.20
CA PHE A 42 -12.69 9.01 -6.26
C PHE A 42 -13.19 10.34 -6.83
N GLU A 43 -12.75 11.45 -6.21
CA GLU A 43 -13.18 12.81 -6.58
C GLU A 43 -12.74 13.19 -7.99
N GLN A 44 -11.56 12.75 -8.42
CA GLN A 44 -11.06 12.96 -9.78
C GLN A 44 -10.20 11.77 -10.22
N ILE A 45 -10.48 11.26 -11.42
CA ILE A 45 -9.63 10.28 -12.11
C ILE A 45 -9.30 10.84 -13.48
N ALA A 46 -8.04 11.23 -13.70
CA ALA A 46 -7.60 11.80 -14.96
C ALA A 46 -6.38 11.02 -15.48
N VAL A 47 -6.65 9.95 -16.23
CA VAL A 47 -5.62 9.07 -16.79
C VAL A 47 -4.67 9.81 -17.73
N GLN A 48 -5.20 10.79 -18.50
CA GLN A 48 -4.42 11.59 -19.44
C GLN A 48 -3.41 12.51 -18.74
N SER A 49 -3.85 13.27 -17.73
CA SER A 49 -2.96 14.09 -16.89
C SER A 49 -2.20 13.27 -15.86
N ARG A 50 -2.48 11.97 -15.76
CA ARG A 50 -1.91 11.01 -14.82
C ARG A 50 -2.06 11.49 -13.38
N THR A 51 -3.27 11.94 -13.02
CA THR A 51 -3.62 12.39 -11.67
C THR A 51 -4.85 11.67 -11.13
N CYS A 52 -4.88 11.47 -9.81
CA CYS A 52 -6.02 10.89 -9.10
C CYS A 52 -6.20 11.59 -7.75
N LEU A 53 -7.39 12.12 -7.50
CA LEU A 53 -7.79 12.70 -6.23
C LEU A 53 -8.77 11.77 -5.55
N VAL A 54 -8.45 11.37 -4.32
CA VAL A 54 -9.29 10.46 -3.52
C VAL A 54 -9.58 11.06 -2.15
N GLY A 55 -10.81 10.85 -1.71
CA GLY A 55 -11.27 11.09 -0.35
C GLY A 55 -11.56 9.76 0.35
N LEU A 56 -11.04 9.57 1.55
CA LEU A 56 -11.28 8.36 2.34
C LEU A 56 -11.35 8.65 3.84
N TYR A 57 -11.96 7.75 4.58
CA TYR A 57 -12.01 7.79 6.03
C TYR A 57 -11.09 6.71 6.60
N GLY A 58 -10.20 7.10 7.51
CA GLY A 58 -9.27 6.18 8.16
C GLY A 58 -9.02 6.54 9.63
N PRO A 59 -8.41 5.64 10.41
CA PRO A 59 -8.21 5.78 11.86
C PRO A 59 -7.05 6.72 12.22
N TRP A 60 -7.06 7.93 11.65
CA TRP A 60 -5.95 8.89 11.73
C TRP A 60 -6.29 10.16 12.49
N ALA A 61 -7.49 10.23 13.05
CA ALA A 61 -7.86 11.37 13.87
C ALA A 61 -7.00 11.41 15.13
N ALA A 62 -6.82 12.60 15.69
CA ALA A 62 -6.30 12.72 17.04
C ALA A 62 -7.15 11.87 18.01
N ARG A 63 -6.49 11.23 18.98
CA ARG A 63 -7.15 10.43 20.04
C ARG A 63 -7.86 9.16 19.55
N GLY A 64 -7.44 8.57 18.43
CA GLY A 64 -7.91 7.25 17.98
C GLY A 64 -9.25 7.25 17.24
N GLY A 65 -9.74 8.41 16.82
CA GLY A 65 -10.97 8.52 16.02
C GLY A 65 -10.78 8.28 14.52
N ILE A 66 -11.89 8.36 13.78
CA ILE A 66 -11.90 8.34 12.32
C ILE A 66 -11.77 9.77 11.80
N ALA A 67 -10.86 9.98 10.84
CA ALA A 67 -10.69 11.25 10.16
C ALA A 67 -10.85 11.09 8.65
N PHE A 68 -11.38 12.13 8.02
CA PHE A 68 -11.36 12.27 6.58
C PHE A 68 -9.96 12.67 6.09
N LEU A 69 -9.48 11.99 5.05
CA LEU A 69 -8.26 12.31 4.33
C LEU A 69 -8.60 12.58 2.87
N ARG A 70 -8.11 13.70 2.35
CA ARG A 70 -8.05 13.97 0.91
C ARG A 70 -6.62 13.86 0.41
N ILE A 71 -6.40 12.99 -0.58
CA ILE A 71 -5.07 12.64 -1.08
C ILE A 71 -5.02 12.84 -2.59
N MET A 72 -4.02 13.58 -3.05
CA MET A 72 -3.69 13.73 -4.46
C MET A 72 -2.52 12.81 -4.82
N PHE A 73 -2.71 12.01 -5.88
CA PHE A 73 -1.67 11.20 -6.50
C PHE A 73 -1.36 11.75 -7.88
N SER A 74 -0.07 11.96 -8.17
CA SER A 74 0.40 12.29 -9.51
C SER A 74 1.39 11.24 -9.99
N PHE A 75 1.03 10.54 -11.06
CA PHE A 75 1.76 9.37 -11.55
C PHE A 75 2.75 9.78 -12.64
N PRO A 76 4.08 9.61 -12.44
CA PRO A 76 5.07 9.96 -13.45
C PRO A 76 4.96 9.05 -14.68
N LYS A 77 5.53 9.48 -15.82
CA LYS A 77 5.45 8.75 -17.10
C LYS A 77 5.83 7.27 -16.99
N TYR A 78 6.84 6.98 -16.18
CA TYR A 78 7.41 5.65 -15.98
C TYR A 78 6.78 4.84 -14.83
N TYR A 79 5.67 5.29 -14.26
CA TYR A 79 4.88 4.47 -13.33
C TYR A 79 4.04 3.44 -14.13
N PRO A 80 3.90 2.18 -13.65
CA PRO A 80 4.39 1.63 -12.38
C PRO A 80 5.76 0.91 -12.44
N GLU A 81 6.59 1.16 -13.44
CA GLU A 81 7.80 0.37 -13.67
C GLU A 81 9.06 0.91 -12.98
N LEU A 82 9.30 2.23 -13.03
CA LEU A 82 10.59 2.80 -12.62
C LEU A 82 10.49 3.86 -11.53
N LYS A 83 9.32 4.50 -11.37
CA LYS A 83 9.19 5.64 -10.47
C LYS A 83 7.83 5.65 -9.75
N PRO A 84 7.81 5.77 -8.40
CA PRO A 84 6.57 5.87 -7.64
C PRO A 84 5.83 7.20 -7.90
N PRO A 85 4.53 7.28 -7.60
CA PRO A 85 3.77 8.52 -7.72
C PRO A 85 4.21 9.54 -6.66
N SER A 86 4.05 10.82 -6.97
CA SER A 86 4.04 11.85 -5.93
C SER A 86 2.71 11.77 -5.19
N ILE A 87 2.80 11.87 -3.87
CA ILE A 87 1.65 11.81 -2.96
C ILE A 87 1.61 13.13 -2.20
N GLU A 88 0.43 13.70 -2.09
CA GLU A 88 0.13 14.87 -1.28
C GLU A 88 -1.14 14.60 -0.46
N ILE A 89 -1.07 14.84 0.85
CA ILE A 89 -2.22 14.70 1.75
C ILE A 89 -2.61 16.11 2.21
N GLU A 90 -3.89 16.45 2.07
CA GLU A 90 -4.42 17.73 2.48
C GLU A 90 -4.30 17.94 4.00
N ARG A 91 -4.17 19.20 4.42
CA ARG A 91 -4.20 19.56 5.84
C ARG A 91 -5.64 19.52 6.34
N SER A 92 -5.87 18.86 7.47
CA SER A 92 -7.16 18.82 8.17
C SER A 92 -6.95 19.14 9.66
N SER A 93 -7.96 19.69 10.32
CA SER A 93 -7.99 19.90 11.77
C SER A 93 -8.03 18.59 12.55
N ASP A 94 -8.61 17.54 11.96
CA ASP A 94 -8.80 16.25 12.62
C ASP A 94 -7.50 15.43 12.65
N VAL A 95 -6.58 15.73 11.73
CA VAL A 95 -5.33 14.99 11.54
C VAL A 95 -4.13 15.86 11.89
N SER A 96 -3.40 15.46 12.92
CA SER A 96 -2.21 16.20 13.37
C SER A 96 -1.15 16.31 12.26
N ALA A 97 -0.33 17.36 12.31
CA ALA A 97 0.77 17.52 11.35
C ALA A 97 1.78 16.36 11.40
N CYS A 98 2.00 15.80 12.59
CA CYS A 98 2.87 14.63 12.79
C CYS A 98 2.28 13.39 12.11
N THR A 99 0.99 13.10 12.34
CA THR A 99 0.27 11.99 11.69
C THR A 99 0.29 12.12 10.18
N ARG A 100 0.03 13.33 9.65
CA ARG A 100 0.08 13.58 8.20
C ARG A 100 1.46 13.30 7.62
N ALA A 101 2.53 13.78 8.28
CA ALA A 101 3.90 13.53 7.84
C ALA A 101 4.26 12.04 7.88
N PHE A 102 3.79 11.32 8.91
CA PHE A 102 3.95 9.88 9.04
C PHE A 102 3.25 9.11 7.91
N LEU A 103 1.97 9.39 7.66
CA LEU A 103 1.20 8.76 6.57
C LEU A 103 1.88 8.98 5.23
N LEU A 104 2.37 10.20 5.01
CA LEU A 104 3.07 10.57 3.79
C LEU A 104 4.40 9.80 3.64
N LYS A 105 5.18 9.65 4.72
CA LYS A 105 6.43 8.88 4.73
C LYS A 105 6.15 7.41 4.36
N LEU A 106 5.22 6.77 5.06
CA LEU A 106 4.90 5.35 4.85
C LEU A 106 4.25 5.07 3.50
N ALA A 107 3.31 5.90 3.05
CA ALA A 107 2.69 5.74 1.74
C ALA A 107 3.73 5.79 0.62
N ARG A 108 4.73 6.67 0.74
CA ARG A 108 5.84 6.77 -0.21
C ARG A 108 6.80 5.58 -0.12
N GLU A 109 7.09 5.09 1.08
CA GLU A 109 7.91 3.88 1.30
C GLU A 109 7.24 2.64 0.69
N LEU A 110 5.95 2.43 0.98
CA LEU A 110 5.14 1.34 0.40
C LEU A 110 5.14 1.37 -1.12
N MET A 111 4.92 2.55 -1.70
CA MET A 111 4.97 2.71 -3.15
C MET A 111 6.37 2.41 -3.69
N ARG A 112 7.43 2.90 -3.06
CA ARG A 112 8.82 2.60 -3.48
C ARG A 112 9.13 1.10 -3.43
N ASP A 113 8.75 0.43 -2.35
CA ASP A 113 8.96 -1.01 -2.17
C ASP A 113 8.29 -1.82 -3.29
N HIS A 114 7.04 -1.46 -3.64
CA HIS A 114 6.34 -2.11 -4.73
C HIS A 114 7.04 -1.95 -6.08
N ILE A 115 7.50 -0.74 -6.40
CA ILE A 115 8.20 -0.46 -7.66
C ILE A 115 9.55 -1.18 -7.70
N HIS A 116 10.35 -1.08 -6.62
CA HIS A 116 11.68 -1.69 -6.54
C HIS A 116 11.63 -3.22 -6.66
N ASN A 117 10.62 -3.84 -6.04
CA ASN A 117 10.47 -5.29 -6.01
C ASN A 117 9.52 -5.82 -7.11
N CYS A 118 9.14 -4.97 -8.08
CA CYS A 118 8.21 -5.30 -9.15
C CYS A 118 6.91 -5.96 -8.66
N LYS A 119 6.41 -5.57 -7.48
CA LYS A 119 5.18 -6.11 -6.89
C LYS A 119 3.97 -5.42 -7.54
N PRO A 120 2.98 -6.17 -8.04
CA PRO A 120 1.80 -5.59 -8.64
C PRO A 120 0.95 -4.82 -7.62
N ALA A 121 0.01 -4.02 -8.11
CA ALA A 121 -1.03 -3.35 -7.31
C ALA A 121 -0.49 -2.39 -6.24
N ALA A 122 0.55 -1.63 -6.57
CA ALA A 122 1.17 -0.64 -5.68
C ALA A 122 0.15 0.40 -5.19
N PHE A 123 -0.73 0.86 -6.09
CA PHE A 123 -1.76 1.83 -5.75
C PHE A 123 -2.76 1.26 -4.73
N GLU A 124 -3.23 0.03 -4.93
CA GLU A 124 -4.18 -0.59 -4.00
C GLU A 124 -3.59 -0.84 -2.61
N SER A 125 -2.33 -1.29 -2.54
CA SER A 125 -1.63 -1.48 -1.27
C SER A 125 -1.53 -0.18 -0.48
N CYS A 126 -1.27 0.93 -1.17
CA CYS A 126 -1.24 2.25 -0.55
C CYS A 126 -2.62 2.67 -0.05
N LEU A 127 -3.69 2.44 -0.83
CA LEU A 127 -5.07 2.74 -0.40
C LEU A 127 -5.49 1.90 0.82
N ARG A 128 -5.15 0.60 0.86
CA ARG A 128 -5.37 -0.27 2.03
C ARG A 128 -4.70 0.30 3.27
N PHE A 129 -3.43 0.66 3.16
CA PHE A 129 -2.70 1.30 4.25
C PHE A 129 -3.41 2.57 4.72
N LEU A 130 -3.80 3.47 3.80
CA LEU A 130 -4.48 4.73 4.15
C LEU A 130 -5.89 4.53 4.73
N LEU A 131 -6.54 3.40 4.49
CA LEU A 131 -7.79 3.02 5.16
C LEU A 131 -7.57 2.50 6.59
N GLY A 132 -6.32 2.28 7.01
CA GLY A 132 -5.97 1.71 8.31
C GLY A 132 -5.73 0.19 8.29
N ASP A 133 -5.64 -0.42 7.12
CA ASP A 133 -5.23 -1.83 7.01
C ASP A 133 -3.70 -1.91 7.12
N HIS A 134 -3.23 -2.23 8.33
CA HIS A 134 -1.81 -2.29 8.67
C HIS A 134 -1.09 -3.53 8.12
N SER A 135 -1.80 -4.49 7.52
CA SER A 135 -1.17 -5.66 6.91
C SER A 135 -0.17 -5.26 5.82
N ALA A 136 -0.54 -4.29 4.97
CA ALA A 136 0.32 -3.79 3.89
C ALA A 136 1.60 -3.10 4.42
N ALA A 137 1.49 -2.28 5.48
CA ALA A 137 2.63 -1.59 6.09
C ALA A 137 3.59 -2.55 6.81
N LEU A 138 3.05 -3.59 7.45
CA LEU A 138 3.83 -4.60 8.14
C LEU A 138 4.69 -5.43 7.17
N GLU A 139 4.17 -5.78 5.99
CA GLU A 139 4.93 -6.51 4.97
C GLU A 139 6.07 -5.68 4.38
N ALA A 140 5.86 -4.38 4.14
CA ALA A 140 6.93 -3.48 3.68
C ALA A 140 8.04 -3.30 4.74
N ALA A 141 7.68 -3.28 6.03
CA ALA A 141 8.65 -3.13 7.12
C ALA A 141 9.50 -4.40 7.38
N LYS A 142 9.08 -5.58 6.91
CA LYS A 142 9.82 -6.84 7.09
C LYS A 142 11.05 -6.98 6.19
N VAL A 143 11.18 -6.17 5.14
CA VAL A 143 12.25 -6.25 4.13
C VAL A 143 13.59 -5.65 4.60
N ASP A 144 13.63 -4.93 5.72
CA ASP A 144 14.85 -4.33 6.30
C ASP A 144 15.71 -5.31 7.15
N ARG A 145 15.57 -6.63 6.98
CA ARG A 145 16.26 -7.63 7.82
C ARG A 145 17.39 -8.41 7.14
N PHE A 146 17.85 -8.02 5.95
CA PHE A 146 18.93 -8.70 5.23
C PHE A 146 20.04 -7.76 4.74
N VAL A 147 20.49 -6.83 5.59
CA VAL A 147 21.79 -6.15 5.38
C VAL A 147 22.67 -6.47 6.58
N ASP A 148 23.65 -7.32 6.35
CA ASP A 148 24.67 -7.77 7.28
C ASP A 148 25.88 -6.83 7.14
N SER A 149 26.21 -6.05 8.18
CA SER A 149 27.55 -5.56 8.55
C SER A 149 27.44 -4.52 9.67
N ASP A 150 28.23 -4.73 10.73
CA ASP A 150 28.41 -3.89 11.92
C ASP A 150 28.47 -2.37 11.66
N GLU A 151 27.74 -1.58 12.47
CA GLU A 151 28.10 -0.27 13.08
C GLU A 151 26.87 0.63 13.36
N GLU A 152 26.69 0.95 14.64
CA GLU A 152 26.06 2.11 15.30
C GLU A 152 24.72 2.74 14.82
N MET A 153 23.71 2.55 15.69
CA MET A 153 22.69 3.48 16.21
C MET A 153 21.93 4.47 15.28
N CYS A 154 20.59 4.34 15.38
CA CYS A 154 19.55 5.38 15.23
C CYS A 154 18.87 5.54 13.87
N GLU A 155 17.93 4.65 13.57
CA GLU A 155 16.57 5.08 13.17
C GLU A 155 15.56 4.15 13.84
N PRO A 156 14.43 4.65 14.37
CA PRO A 156 13.33 3.76 14.71
C PRO A 156 12.92 3.08 13.41
N LYS A 157 13.28 1.80 13.28
CA LYS A 157 12.82 0.92 12.20
C LYS A 157 11.36 1.24 11.92
N THR A 158 10.93 1.28 10.67
CA THR A 158 9.55 1.61 10.30
C THR A 158 8.53 0.87 11.18
N LEU A 159 8.83 -0.37 11.58
CA LEU A 159 8.07 -1.15 12.56
C LEU A 159 8.04 -0.56 13.98
N GLY A 160 9.17 -0.07 14.50
CA GLY A 160 9.27 0.61 15.80
C GLY A 160 8.56 1.96 15.83
N TYR A 161 8.57 2.71 14.73
CA TYR A 161 7.77 3.94 14.63
C TYR A 161 6.28 3.65 14.49
N ILE A 162 5.88 2.66 13.68
CA ILE A 162 4.50 2.17 13.60
C ILE A 162 4.00 1.70 14.98
N ALA A 163 4.79 0.88 15.67
CA ALA A 163 4.46 0.41 17.03
C ALA A 163 4.40 1.56 18.04
N CYS A 164 5.30 2.55 17.94
CA CYS A 164 5.28 3.74 18.79
C CYS A 164 4.03 4.59 18.55
N VAL A 165 3.66 4.87 17.30
CA VAL A 165 2.43 5.61 16.96
C VAL A 165 1.19 4.86 17.43
N MET A 166 1.14 3.53 17.25
CA MET A 166 0.04 2.72 17.78
C MET A 166 -0.02 2.76 19.31
N GLU A 167 1.11 2.67 20.02
CA GLU A 167 1.14 2.74 21.48
C GLU A 167 0.82 4.16 22.01
N LEU A 168 1.20 5.23 21.28
CA LEU A 168 0.79 6.60 21.61
C LEU A 168 -0.71 6.80 21.43
N ASN A 169 -1.30 6.27 20.36
CA ASN A 169 -2.75 6.28 20.16
C ASN A 169 -3.47 5.49 21.27
N ARG A 170 -2.94 4.31 21.64
CA ARG A 170 -3.48 3.46 22.72
C ARG A 170 -3.30 4.06 24.12
N ARG A 171 -2.24 4.82 24.37
CA ARG A 171 -2.02 5.54 25.64
C ARG A 171 -2.97 6.74 25.80
N GLY A 172 -3.49 7.30 24.70
CA GLY A 172 -4.55 8.31 24.74
C GLY A 172 -5.91 7.80 25.25
N GLU A 173 -6.12 6.48 25.27
CA GLU A 173 -7.33 5.84 25.81
C GLU A 173 -7.24 5.62 27.33
N ARG A 174 -6.03 5.36 27.87
CA ARG A 174 -5.83 5.04 29.29
C ARG A 174 -5.88 6.23 30.26
N THR A 175 -5.74 7.46 29.79
CA THR A 175 -5.82 8.65 30.66
C THR A 175 -7.25 9.05 31.02
N ARG A 176 -8.28 8.33 30.56
CA ARG A 176 -9.67 8.61 30.90
C ARG A 176 -10.28 7.71 31.98
N GLU A 177 -9.72 6.52 32.22
CA GLU A 177 -10.29 5.61 33.23
C GLU A 177 -9.94 6.03 34.68
N ASN A 178 -9.07 7.02 34.86
CA ASN A 178 -8.61 7.46 36.19
C ASN A 178 -9.13 8.84 36.63
N ASP A 179 -10.02 9.48 35.85
CA ASP A 179 -10.58 10.82 36.16
C ASP A 179 -12.11 10.81 36.37
N GLU A 180 -12.70 9.63 36.61
CA GLU A 180 -14.11 9.46 37.03
C GLU A 180 -14.23 8.60 38.31
N ARG A 181 -13.34 8.79 39.30
CA ARG A 181 -13.51 8.18 40.62
C ARG A 181 -13.27 9.13 41.78
#